data_AF-A0AAV6YNH3-F1
#
_entry.id   AF-A0AAV6YNH3-F1
#
_cell.length_a   1.000
_cell.length_b   1.000
_cell.length_c   1.000
_cell.angle_alpha   90.00
_cell.angle_beta   90.00
_cell.angle_gamma   90.00
#
_symmetry.space_group_name_H-M   'P 1'
#
loop_
_entity.id
_entity.type
_entity.pdbx_description
1 polymer ?
#
loop_
_entity_poly.entity_id
_entity_poly.type
_entity_poly.pdbx_seq_one_letter_code
_entity_poly.pdbx_strand_id
1 'polypeptide(L)'
;MNFISSGVEGGETACKLARKWAYTVKGVPKYKAQIVFAAGNFWGRTMSAISSSTDPSSYEGFGPFMPGFKIIPYNDLPALEVSGL
;
A
#
# COMPACT_ATOMS: atom_id res chain seq x y z
N MET A 1 -19.44 -3.68 -11.64
CA MET A 1 -18.66 -4.29 -12.72
C MET A 1 -17.19 -3.93 -12.46
N ASN A 2 -16.40 -4.82 -11.86
CA ASN A 2 -14.97 -4.54 -11.62
C ASN A 2 -14.14 -5.52 -12.45
N PHE A 3 -14.21 -5.39 -13.78
CA PHE A 3 -13.18 -5.98 -14.63
C PHE A 3 -11.96 -5.08 -14.52
N ILE A 4 -10.82 -5.68 -14.16
CA ILE A 4 -9.54 -5.03 -13.97
C ILE A 4 -8.68 -5.43 -15.18
N SER A 5 -8.07 -4.45 -15.85
CA SER A 5 -7.33 -4.67 -17.10
C SER A 5 -5.86 -5.05 -16.87
N SER A 6 -5.30 -4.73 -15.70
CA SER A 6 -3.90 -5.05 -15.36
C SER A 6 -3.71 -5.37 -13.88
N GLY A 7 -2.60 -6.04 -13.53
CA GLY A 7 -2.29 -6.39 -12.13
C GLY A 7 -2.24 -5.16 -11.20
N VAL A 8 -1.69 -4.04 -11.68
CA VAL A 8 -1.59 -2.81 -10.88
C VAL A 8 -2.96 -2.18 -10.59
N GLU A 9 -3.91 -2.25 -11.53
CA GLU A 9 -5.28 -1.82 -11.27
C GLU A 9 -5.96 -2.69 -10.20
N GLY A 10 -5.58 -3.97 -10.12
CA GLY A 10 -6.01 -4.89 -9.06
C GLY A 10 -5.51 -4.46 -7.69
N GLY A 11 -4.22 -4.15 -7.58
CA GLY A 11 -3.63 -3.63 -6.34
C GLY A 11 -4.19 -2.27 -5.92
N GLU A 12 -4.40 -1.35 -6.87
CA GLU A 12 -5.02 -0.04 -6.59
C GLU A 12 -6.46 -0.21 -6.09
N THR A 13 -7.21 -1.13 -6.69
CA THR A 13 -8.57 -1.46 -6.27
C THR A 13 -8.59 -2.05 -4.86
N ALA A 14 -7.68 -2.97 -4.54
CA ALA A 14 -7.54 -3.53 -3.20
C ALA A 14 -7.21 -2.45 -2.16
N CYS A 15 -6.26 -1.56 -2.46
CA CYS A 15 -5.90 -0.43 -1.59
C CYS A 15 -7.09 0.51 -1.34
N LYS A 16 -7.87 0.81 -2.38
CA LYS A 16 -9.07 1.65 -2.28
C LYS A 16 -10.15 1.00 -1.42
N LEU A 17 -10.41 -0.30 -1.62
CA LEU A 17 -11.39 -1.04 -0.84
C LEU A 17 -10.99 -1.11 0.63
N ALA A 18 -9.73 -1.44 0.93
CA ALA A 18 -9.19 -1.49 2.29
C ALA A 18 -9.31 -0.13 2.99
N ARG A 19 -8.92 0.97 2.32
CA ARG A 19 -9.06 2.34 2.86
C ARG A 19 -10.53 2.72 3.09
N LYS A 20 -11.41 2.47 2.12
CA LYS A 20 -12.84 2.78 2.27
C LYS A 20 -13.42 2.02 3.46
N TRP A 21 -13.17 0.72 3.55
CA TRP A 21 -13.62 -0.11 4.67
C TRP A 21 -13.04 0.37 6.01
N ALA A 22 -11.76 0.73 6.07
CA ALA A 22 -11.14 1.25 7.28
C ALA A 22 -11.88 2.49 7.81
N TYR A 23 -12.31 3.38 6.93
CA TYR A 23 -13.04 4.59 7.33
C TYR A 23 -14.53 4.34 7.61
N THR A 24 -15.21 3.55 6.79
CA THR A 24 -16.68 3.42 6.87
C THR A 24 -17.14 2.28 7.76
N VAL A 25 -16.27 1.32 8.08
CA VAL A 25 -16.61 0.12 8.86
C VAL A 25 -15.72 -0.03 10.09
N LYS A 26 -14.38 -0.03 9.93
CA LYS A 26 -13.46 -0.16 11.08
C LYS A 26 -13.47 1.07 12.00
N GLY A 27 -13.88 2.23 11.49
CA GLY A 27 -13.92 3.49 12.24
C GLY A 27 -12.57 4.18 12.40
N VAL A 28 -11.59 3.88 11.54
CA VAL A 28 -10.31 4.58 11.52
C VAL A 28 -10.58 6.07 11.23
N PRO A 29 -9.94 7.02 11.95
CA PRO A 29 -10.10 8.44 11.67
C PRO A 29 -9.77 8.79 10.22
N LYS A 30 -10.52 9.75 9.66
CA LYS A 30 -10.38 10.16 8.26
C LYS A 30 -8.92 10.50 7.94
N TYR A 31 -8.42 9.98 6.82
CA TYR A 31 -7.04 10.17 6.34
C TYR A 31 -5.93 9.58 7.24
N LYS A 32 -6.28 8.73 8.21
CA LYS A 32 -5.32 8.06 9.09
C LYS A 32 -5.14 6.55 8.80
N ALA A 33 -5.78 6.01 7.76
CA ALA A 33 -5.58 4.61 7.40
C ALA A 33 -4.16 4.39 6.86
N GLN A 34 -3.53 3.31 7.30
CA GLN A 34 -2.25 2.83 6.79
C GLN A 34 -2.43 1.46 6.14
N ILE A 35 -1.64 1.18 5.11
CA ILE A 35 -1.53 -0.14 4.49
C ILE A 35 -0.09 -0.60 4.64
N VAL A 36 0.10 -1.80 5.18
CA VAL A 36 1.41 -2.40 5.40
C VAL A 36 1.82 -3.21 4.18
N PHE A 37 3.04 -2.97 3.69
CA PHE A 37 3.69 -3.75 2.64
C PHE A 37 4.98 -4.36 3.19
N ALA A 38 5.37 -5.52 2.66
CA ALA A 38 6.67 -6.10 2.95
C ALA A 38 7.76 -5.47 2.07
N ALA A 39 8.98 -5.33 2.57
CA ALA A 39 10.15 -4.93 1.79
C ALA A 39 10.39 -5.93 0.65
N GLY A 40 10.85 -5.44 -0.51
CA GLY A 40 10.99 -6.24 -1.72
C GLY A 40 9.67 -6.56 -2.44
N ASN A 41 8.55 -5.91 -2.07
CA ASN A 41 7.29 -6.06 -2.77
C ASN A 41 7.35 -5.49 -4.20
N PHE A 42 6.54 -6.07 -5.09
CA PHE A 42 6.24 -5.53 -6.40
C PHE A 42 4.78 -5.81 -6.75
N TRP A 43 4.02 -4.76 -7.05
CA TRP A 43 2.61 -4.87 -7.42
C TRP A 43 2.21 -3.92 -8.56
N GLY A 44 3.17 -3.25 -9.18
CA GLY A 44 2.95 -2.40 -10.34
C GLY A 44 3.84 -1.17 -10.40
N ARG A 45 3.49 -0.25 -11.31
CA ARG A 45 4.27 0.97 -11.60
C ARG A 45 3.45 2.27 -11.53
N THR A 46 2.25 2.23 -10.97
CA THR A 46 1.48 3.46 -10.67
C THR A 46 2.12 4.23 -9.52
N MET A 47 1.70 5.49 -9.34
CA MET A 47 2.16 6.32 -8.22
C MET A 47 2.00 5.64 -6.86
N SER A 48 0.86 4.98 -6.58
CA SER A 48 0.69 4.26 -5.31
C SER A 48 1.65 3.07 -5.19
N ALA A 49 1.86 2.34 -6.28
CA ALA A 49 2.73 1.17 -6.28
C ALA A 49 4.19 1.50 -6.01
N ILE A 50 4.70 2.52 -6.71
CA ILE A 50 6.08 2.97 -6.48
C ILE A 50 6.23 3.66 -5.11
N SER A 51 5.16 4.22 -4.55
CA SER A 51 5.17 4.83 -3.21
C SER A 51 5.30 3.82 -2.06
N SER A 52 5.04 2.53 -2.29
CA SER A 52 5.28 1.47 -1.32
C SER A 52 6.44 0.53 -1.69
N SER A 53 7.22 0.87 -2.72
CA SER A 53 8.37 0.08 -3.17
C SER A 53 9.60 0.34 -2.31
N THR A 54 10.50 -0.64 -2.24
CA THR A 54 11.86 -0.51 -1.71
C THR A 54 12.93 -0.68 -2.78
N ASP A 55 12.55 -0.76 -4.06
CA ASP A 55 13.45 -0.86 -5.20
C ASP A 55 13.64 0.54 -5.82
N PRO A 56 14.84 1.14 -5.73
CA PRO A 56 15.11 2.48 -6.26
C PRO A 56 14.79 2.62 -7.75
N SER A 57 15.02 1.56 -8.55
CA SER A 57 14.74 1.59 -9.99
C SER A 57 13.24 1.74 -10.30
N SER A 58 12.39 1.48 -9.31
CA SER A 58 10.95 1.62 -9.41
C SER A 58 10.43 3.01 -8.98
N TYR A 59 11.10 3.75 -8.07
CA TYR A 59 10.56 4.99 -7.49
C TYR A 59 11.45 6.25 -7.64
N GLU A 60 12.74 6.10 -7.96
CA GLU A 60 13.69 7.23 -8.02
C GLU A 60 13.25 8.29 -9.05
N GLY A 61 13.27 9.56 -8.64
CA GLY A 61 12.87 10.68 -9.49
C GLY A 61 11.37 10.90 -9.69
N PHE A 62 10.49 10.06 -9.11
CA PHE A 62 9.04 10.18 -9.28
C PHE A 62 8.30 10.85 -8.11
N GLY A 63 9.01 11.37 -7.11
CA GLY A 63 8.40 12.01 -5.95
C GLY A 63 7.62 13.30 -6.27
N PRO A 64 6.73 13.76 -5.36
CA PRO A 64 6.50 13.23 -4.02
C PRO A 64 5.62 11.98 -3.98
N PHE A 65 5.83 11.14 -2.98
CA PHE A 65 5.17 9.84 -2.85
C PHE A 65 3.86 9.91 -2.05
N MET A 66 2.95 8.98 -2.34
CA MET A 66 1.66 8.87 -1.69
C MET A 66 1.82 8.43 -0.22
N PRO A 67 1.24 9.17 0.74
CA PRO A 67 1.30 8.79 2.15
C PRO A 67 0.37 7.61 2.46
N GLY A 68 0.49 7.10 3.69
CA GLY A 68 -0.38 6.03 4.19
C GLY A 68 0.06 4.62 3.80
N PHE A 69 1.33 4.45 3.41
CA PHE A 69 1.99 3.16 3.28
C PHE A 69 3.05 3.02 4.38
N LYS A 70 3.14 1.82 4.97
CA LYS A 70 4.18 1.45 5.92
C LYS A 70 4.87 0.20 5.39
N ILE A 71 6.20 0.19 5.41
CA ILE A 71 6.98 -0.93 4.91
C ILE A 71 7.65 -1.64 6.10
N ILE A 72 7.53 -2.97 6.15
CA ILE A 72 8.17 -3.83 7.15
C ILE A 72 9.07 -4.88 6.46
N PRO A 73 10.05 -5.49 7.14
CA PRO A 73 10.81 -6.60 6.57
C PRO A 73 9.91 -7.76 6.10
N TYR A 74 10.30 -8.43 5.02
CA TYR A 74 9.61 -9.63 4.56
C TYR A 74 9.84 -10.78 5.55
N ASN A 75 8.80 -11.60 5.76
CA ASN A 75 8.84 -12.76 6.65
C ASN A 75 9.22 -12.44 8.12
N ASP A 76 8.78 -11.29 8.62
CA ASP A 76 9.04 -10.84 10.00
C ASP A 76 7.71 -10.59 10.74
N LEU A 77 7.28 -11.59 11.52
CA LEU A 77 6.05 -11.52 12.32
C LEU A 77 6.15 -10.49 13.45
N PRO A 78 7.25 -10.40 14.22
CA PRO A 78 7.42 -9.32 15.20
C PRO A 78 7.25 -7.93 14.59
N ALA A 79 7.86 -7.67 13.42
CA ALA A 79 7.72 -6.37 12.74
C ALA A 79 6.27 -6.10 12.29
N LEU A 80 5.55 -7.14 11.87
CA LEU A 80 4.13 -7.04 11.55
C LEU A 80 3.28 -6.74 12.78
N GLU A 81 3.55 -7.38 13.92
CA GLU A 81 2.81 -7.18 15.17
C GLU A 81 2.92 -5.74 15.67
N VAL A 82 4.11 -5.15 15.63
CA VAL A 82 4.34 -3.75 16.06
C VAL A 82 4.02 -2.72 14.96
N SER A 83 3.51 -3.17 13.80
CA SER A 83 3.25 -2.27 12.66
C SER A 83 2.10 -1.27 12.90
N GLY A 84 1.27 -1.50 13.92
CA GLY A 84 0.21 -0.56 14.34
C GLY A 84 -1.12 -0.73 13.59
N LEU A 85 -1.46 -1.97 13.20
CA LEU A 85 -2.74 -2.35 12.60
C LEU A 85 -3.85 -2.61 13.63
#